data_AF-A0A4Y7RF42-F1
#
_entry.id   AF-A0A4Y7RF42-F1
#
_cell.length_a   1.000
_cell.length_b   1.000
_cell.length_c   1.000
_cell.angle_alpha   90.00
_cell.angle_beta   90.00
_cell.angle_gamma   90.00
#
_symmetry.space_group_name_H-M   'P 1'
#
loop_
_entity.id
_entity.type
_entity.pdbx_description
1 polymer ?
#
loop_
_entity_poly.entity_id
_entity_poly.type
_entity_poly.pdbx_seq_one_letter_code
_entity_poly.pdbx_strand_id
1 'polypeptide(L)'
;MIMGMAQSRIHGRRQIPSTDFGTPQGGLCKASHKVELSVHNHLIKKHPCFNGEAHHKYGRIHLPVSLSCNIQCRFCKHGFNKWEKRPVVCRAVLTPEESLDKVSQALELCPR
;
A
#
# COMPACT_ATOMS: atom_id res chain seq x y z
N MET A 1 -20.30 51.92 -17.14
CA MET A 1 -20.49 51.83 -15.68
C MET A 1 -19.72 50.61 -15.18
N ILE A 2 -18.47 50.82 -14.73
CA ILE A 2 -18.00 50.62 -13.34
C ILE A 2 -18.26 49.23 -12.74
N MET A 3 -17.19 48.43 -12.74
CA MET A 3 -16.53 47.73 -11.62
C MET A 3 -17.37 47.04 -10.52
N GLY A 4 -16.91 45.83 -10.15
CA GLY A 4 -17.12 45.20 -8.83
C GLY A 4 -17.47 43.72 -8.95
N MET A 5 -16.55 42.76 -9.06
CA MET A 5 -15.66 42.25 -7.99
C MET A 5 -16.33 42.20 -6.59
N ALA A 6 -16.72 41.01 -6.15
CA ALA A 6 -16.41 40.50 -4.79
C ALA A 6 -16.94 39.06 -4.60
N GLN A 7 -16.08 38.07 -4.85
CA GLN A 7 -16.21 36.74 -4.27
C GLN A 7 -15.95 36.85 -2.77
N SER A 8 -16.80 36.26 -1.92
CA SER A 8 -16.56 36.21 -0.47
C SER A 8 -16.72 34.80 0.10
N ARG A 9 -15.54 34.24 0.42
CA ARG A 9 -15.18 33.59 1.68
C ARG A 9 -15.79 32.22 2.03
N ILE A 10 -15.28 31.19 1.36
CA ILE A 10 -15.11 29.85 1.94
C ILE A 10 -13.98 29.88 2.99
N HIS A 11 -14.34 29.96 4.27
CA HIS A 11 -13.38 29.82 5.36
C HIS A 11 -13.04 28.33 5.57
N GLY A 12 -11.74 28.00 5.58
CA GLY A 12 -11.25 26.81 6.29
C GLY A 12 -10.61 25.66 5.48
N ARG A 13 -10.06 25.89 4.29
CA ARG A 13 -9.15 24.90 3.66
C ARG A 13 -7.71 25.21 4.09
N ARG A 14 -7.17 24.41 5.02
CA ARG A 14 -5.73 24.40 5.33
C ARG A 14 -4.98 24.18 4.01
N GLN A 15 -4.25 25.20 3.57
CA GLN A 15 -3.40 25.13 2.39
C GLN A 15 -2.21 24.22 2.71
N ILE A 16 -2.11 23.09 2.02
CA ILE A 16 -0.88 22.31 1.92
C ILE A 16 -0.02 22.99 0.85
N PRO A 17 1.23 23.38 1.14
CA PRO A 17 2.06 24.05 0.15
C PRO A 17 2.39 23.08 -0.99
N SER A 18 2.20 23.56 -2.21
CA SER A 18 2.56 22.88 -3.45
C SER A 18 4.08 22.90 -3.60
N THR A 19 4.76 21.85 -3.13
CA THR A 19 6.13 21.56 -3.52
C THR A 19 6.09 20.60 -4.71
N ASP A 20 6.23 21.19 -5.89
CA ASP A 20 6.85 20.70 -7.11
C ASP A 20 6.97 19.18 -7.29
N PHE A 21 6.15 18.68 -8.22
CA PHE A 21 6.36 17.41 -8.92
C PHE A 21 7.69 17.48 -9.70
N GLY A 22 8.79 17.19 -9.01
CA GLY A 22 10.09 16.92 -9.61
C GLY A 22 10.09 15.54 -10.28
N THR A 23 10.37 15.51 -11.57
CA THR A 23 10.65 14.35 -12.44
C THR A 23 11.47 13.24 -11.75
N PRO A 24 11.17 11.94 -11.93
CA PRO A 24 12.04 10.87 -11.46
C PRO A 24 13.16 10.68 -12.49
N GLN A 25 14.20 11.51 -12.41
CA GLN A 25 15.48 11.18 -13.04
C GLN A 25 16.28 10.36 -12.03
N GLY A 26 16.61 9.14 -12.44
CA GLY A 26 17.34 8.17 -11.62
C GLY A 26 18.61 8.77 -11.01
N GLY A 27 18.84 8.45 -9.74
CA GLY A 27 20.00 8.93 -9.02
C GLY A 27 20.03 8.44 -7.58
N LEU A 28 20.75 7.33 -7.38
CA LEU A 28 21.54 7.00 -6.18
C LEU A 28 20.97 7.47 -4.83
N CYS A 29 20.23 6.61 -4.13
CA CYS A 29 20.02 6.78 -2.69
C CYS A 29 21.31 6.43 -1.92
N LYS A 30 22.31 7.33 -1.94
CA LYS A 30 23.41 7.31 -0.97
C LYS A 30 23.11 8.31 0.13
N ALA A 31 22.40 7.85 1.16
CA ALA A 31 22.35 8.49 2.46
C ALA A 31 22.53 7.41 3.52
N SER A 32 23.78 7.27 3.94
CA SER A 32 24.25 6.42 5.04
C SER A 32 23.74 6.95 6.38
N HIS A 33 22.43 6.86 6.64
CA HIS A 33 21.95 6.84 8.02
C HIS A 33 21.97 5.39 8.49
N LYS A 34 23.08 4.99 9.11
CA LYS A 34 23.25 3.69 9.75
C LYS A 34 22.36 3.67 11.01
N VAL A 35 21.06 3.48 10.81
CA VAL A 35 20.19 3.00 11.87
C VAL A 35 20.70 1.62 12.24
N GLU A 36 21.22 1.49 13.45
CA GLU A 36 21.65 0.23 14.04
C GLU A 36 20.48 -0.76 13.93
N LEU A 37 20.61 -1.79 13.08
CA LEU A 37 19.49 -2.61 12.64
C LEU A 37 19.11 -3.61 13.75
N SER A 38 18.28 -3.09 14.64
CA SER A 38 17.59 -3.71 15.77
C SER A 38 16.88 -5.03 15.44
N VAL A 39 17.34 -6.13 16.05
CA VAL A 39 16.62 -7.41 16.34
C VAL A 39 16.06 -8.23 15.16
N HIS A 40 15.72 -7.64 14.01
CA HIS A 40 14.95 -8.28 12.92
C HIS A 40 15.66 -8.23 11.57
N ASN A 41 17.01 -8.28 11.57
CA ASN A 41 17.84 -8.27 10.36
C ASN A 41 17.42 -9.31 9.31
N HIS A 42 17.01 -10.50 9.74
CA HIS A 42 16.62 -11.59 8.85
C HIS A 42 15.28 -11.32 8.13
N LEU A 43 14.35 -10.62 8.77
CA LEU A 43 13.07 -10.22 8.19
C LEU A 43 13.27 -9.16 7.12
N ILE A 44 14.06 -8.13 7.41
CA ILE A 44 14.33 -7.05 6.45
C ILE A 44 15.01 -7.59 5.18
N LYS A 45 15.97 -8.50 5.33
CA LYS A 45 16.70 -9.07 4.19
C LYS A 45 15.84 -9.93 3.28
N LYS A 46 14.88 -10.70 3.82
CA LYS A 46 14.10 -11.69 3.06
C LYS A 46 12.70 -11.22 2.68
N HIS A 47 12.14 -10.23 3.34
CA HIS A 47 10.76 -9.83 3.10
C HIS A 47 10.64 -8.90 1.88
N PRO A 48 9.81 -9.23 0.88
CA PRO A 48 9.76 -8.51 -0.39
C PRO A 48 9.23 -7.06 -0.28
N CYS A 49 8.59 -6.68 0.84
CA CYS A 49 8.14 -5.31 1.04
C CYS A 49 9.20 -4.37 1.64
N PHE A 50 10.27 -4.91 2.24
CA PHE A 50 11.26 -4.11 2.99
C PHE A 50 12.61 -3.98 2.30
N ASN A 51 12.94 -4.88 1.37
CA ASN A 51 14.19 -4.85 0.62
C ASN A 51 13.93 -4.95 -0.89
N GLY A 52 14.47 -4.00 -1.66
CA GLY A 52 14.34 -3.97 -3.12
C GLY A 52 14.93 -5.21 -3.80
N GLU A 53 16.01 -5.77 -3.27
CA GLU A 53 16.59 -7.01 -3.79
C GLU A 53 15.71 -8.24 -3.51
N ALA A 54 14.96 -8.22 -2.40
CA ALA A 54 14.07 -9.32 -2.00
C ALA A 54 12.78 -9.35 -2.82
N HIS A 55 12.35 -8.20 -3.37
CA HIS A 55 11.11 -8.06 -4.15
C HIS A 55 11.06 -8.99 -5.36
N HIS A 56 12.21 -9.31 -5.96
CA HIS A 56 12.31 -10.18 -7.13
C HIS A 56 12.64 -11.64 -6.79
N LYS A 57 12.96 -11.95 -5.53
CA LYS A 57 13.42 -13.28 -5.08
C LYS A 57 12.37 -14.00 -4.25
N TYR A 58 11.54 -13.28 -3.50
CA TYR A 58 10.60 -13.85 -2.55
C TYR A 58 9.16 -13.38 -2.83
N GLY A 59 8.21 -14.30 -2.72
CA GLY A 59 6.78 -14.04 -2.84
C GLY A 59 6.11 -13.67 -1.51
N ARG A 60 4.94 -13.05 -1.59
CA ARG A 60 4.00 -12.90 -0.46
C ARG A 60 2.58 -13.20 -0.93
N ILE A 61 1.77 -13.75 -0.04
CA ILE A 61 0.35 -14.04 -0.28
C ILE A 61 -0.51 -13.17 0.65
N HIS A 62 -1.60 -12.62 0.12
CA HIS A 62 -2.61 -11.91 0.91
C HIS A 62 -3.81 -12.84 1.12
N LEU A 63 -4.27 -12.98 2.37
CA LEU A 63 -5.42 -13.81 2.72
C LEU A 63 -6.60 -12.90 3.12
N PRO A 64 -7.70 -12.87 2.35
CA PRO A 64 -8.82 -11.99 2.62
C PRO A 64 -9.74 -12.56 3.72
N VAL A 65 -9.34 -12.38 4.97
CA VAL A 65 -10.10 -12.86 6.15
C VAL A 65 -11.01 -11.80 6.77
N SER A 66 -10.76 -10.52 6.49
CA SER A 66 -11.53 -9.42 7.05
C SER A 66 -11.90 -8.39 5.98
N LEU A 67 -13.21 -8.12 5.87
CA LEU A 67 -13.74 -7.07 5.01
C LEU A 67 -14.20 -5.83 5.77
N SER A 68 -14.45 -5.97 7.07
CA SER A 68 -14.95 -4.85 7.84
C SER A 68 -13.80 -3.88 8.11
N CYS A 69 -14.10 -2.60 7.97
CA CYS A 69 -13.22 -1.52 8.35
C CYS A 69 -13.98 -0.62 9.33
N ASN A 70 -13.30 -0.16 10.37
CA ASN A 70 -13.85 0.77 11.35
C ASN A 70 -13.82 2.24 10.88
N ILE A 71 -13.20 2.51 9.73
CA ILE A 71 -13.11 3.83 9.12
C ILE A 71 -13.46 3.75 7.63
N GLN A 72 -13.92 4.87 7.06
CA GLN A 72 -14.16 4.97 5.62
C GLN A 72 -13.37 6.14 5.04
N CYS A 73 -12.30 5.82 4.29
CA CYS A 73 -11.53 6.84 3.57
C CYS A 73 -12.33 7.40 2.38
N ARG A 74 -12.10 8.66 2.01
CA ARG A 74 -12.81 9.32 0.88
C ARG A 74 -12.61 8.65 -0.48
N PHE A 75 -11.53 7.90 -0.64
CA PHE A 75 -11.19 7.17 -1.87
C PHE A 75 -11.44 5.66 -1.75
N CYS A 76 -11.91 5.18 -0.58
CA CYS A 76 -12.09 3.75 -0.36
C CYS A 76 -13.31 3.24 -1.13
N LYS A 77 -13.08 2.17 -1.90
CA LYS A 77 -14.14 1.38 -2.55
C LYS A 77 -13.93 -0.09 -2.25
N HIS A 78 -14.08 -0.52 -0.99
CA HIS A 78 -13.99 -1.95 -0.68
C HIS A 78 -15.04 -2.74 -1.48
N GLY A 79 -14.71 -3.95 -1.93
CA GLY A 79 -15.70 -4.75 -2.65
C GLY A 79 -15.15 -6.02 -3.26
N PHE A 80 -16.09 -6.84 -3.73
CA PHE A 80 -15.78 -8.05 -4.46
C PHE A 80 -15.67 -7.75 -5.95
N ASN A 81 -14.55 -8.15 -6.55
CA ASN A 81 -14.38 -8.07 -7.99
C ASN A 81 -13.61 -9.27 -8.52
N LYS A 82 -13.90 -9.63 -9.76
CA LYS A 82 -13.22 -10.72 -10.47
C LYS A 82 -12.03 -10.23 -11.32
N TRP A 83 -12.01 -8.95 -11.72
CA TRP A 83 -11.12 -8.49 -12.80
C TRP A 83 -10.26 -7.26 -12.45
N GLU A 84 -10.71 -6.44 -11.50
CA GLU A 84 -10.04 -5.18 -11.19
C GLU A 84 -8.82 -5.37 -10.31
N LYS A 85 -7.74 -4.68 -10.68
CA LYS A 85 -6.46 -4.70 -9.97
C LYS A 85 -6.27 -3.38 -9.23
N ARG A 86 -6.85 -3.29 -8.04
CA ARG A 86 -6.67 -2.14 -7.13
C ARG A 86 -6.65 -2.62 -5.67
N PRO A 87 -6.26 -1.76 -4.72
CA PRO A 87 -6.23 -2.13 -3.31
C PRO A 87 -7.61 -2.49 -2.76
N VAL A 88 -7.65 -3.40 -1.78
CA VAL A 88 -8.85 -3.77 -1.00
C VAL A 88 -9.97 -4.35 -1.88
N VAL A 89 -9.59 -5.06 -2.94
CA VAL A 89 -10.48 -5.85 -3.79
C VAL A 89 -10.10 -7.30 -3.69
N CYS A 90 -11.08 -8.15 -3.42
CA CYS A 90 -10.89 -9.58 -3.29
C CYS A 90 -11.97 -10.31 -4.08
N ARG A 91 -11.71 -11.57 -4.47
CA ARG A 91 -12.71 -12.37 -5.19
C ARG A 91 -13.75 -12.98 -4.25
N ALA A 92 -13.32 -13.37 -3.05
CA ALA A 92 -14.11 -13.95 -1.98
C ALA A 92 -13.46 -13.63 -0.63
N VAL A 93 -14.24 -13.74 0.45
CA VAL A 93 -13.73 -13.77 1.83
C VAL A 93 -13.51 -15.22 2.20
N LEU A 94 -12.40 -15.46 2.88
CA LEU A 94 -12.07 -16.76 3.43
C LEU A 94 -12.38 -16.78 4.92
N THR A 95 -12.82 -17.92 5.43
CA THR A 95 -12.78 -18.18 6.87
C THR A 95 -11.32 -18.39 7.31
N PRO A 96 -11.03 -18.28 8.62
CA PRO A 96 -9.70 -18.59 9.15
C PRO A 96 -9.21 -20.00 8.78
N GLU A 97 -10.10 -20.97 8.76
CA GLU A 97 -9.81 -22.37 8.41
C GLU A 97 -9.46 -22.49 6.92
N GLU A 98 -10.30 -21.95 6.03
CA GLU A 98 -10.04 -21.94 4.59
C GLU A 98 -8.73 -21.22 4.23
N SER A 99 -8.33 -20.25 5.05
CA SER A 99 -7.08 -19.52 4.85
C SER A 99 -5.85 -20.39 5.06
N LEU A 100 -5.91 -21.37 5.97
CA LEU A 100 -4.84 -22.34 6.18
C LEU A 100 -4.69 -23.24 4.95
N ASP A 101 -5.81 -23.74 4.42
CA ASP A 101 -5.81 -24.57 3.21
C ASP A 101 -5.22 -23.82 2.02
N LYS A 102 -5.51 -22.52 1.89
CA LYS A 102 -4.94 -21.67 0.84
C LYS A 102 -3.44 -21.47 0.98
N VAL A 103 -2.92 -21.38 2.20
CA VAL A 103 -1.47 -21.29 2.43
C VAL A 103 -0.81 -22.62 2.08
N SER A 104 -1.38 -23.75 2.49
CA SER A 104 -0.88 -25.08 2.14
C SER A 104 -0.82 -25.28 0.63
N GLN A 105 -1.92 -24.98 -0.09
CA GLN A 105 -1.97 -25.03 -1.56
C GLN A 105 -0.89 -24.12 -2.20
N ALA A 106 -0.67 -22.91 -1.65
CA ALA A 106 0.33 -22.00 -2.18
C ALA A 106 1.77 -22.53 -2.00
N LEU A 107 2.05 -23.21 -0.88
CA LEU A 107 3.36 -23.82 -0.63
C LEU A 107 3.62 -25.03 -1.52
N GLU A 108 2.58 -25.80 -1.85
CA GLU A 108 2.67 -26.90 -2.82
C GLU A 108 2.96 -26.39 -4.24
N LEU A 109 2.28 -25.31 -4.66
CA LEU A 109 2.45 -24.71 -5.98
C LEU A 109 3.80 -24.00 -6.16
N CYS A 110 4.32 -23.39 -5.09
CA CYS A 110 5.58 -22.67 -5.10
C CYS A 110 6.41 -23.10 -3.87
N PRO A 111 7.15 -24.23 -3.98
CA PRO A 111 8.02 -24.67 -2.90
C PRO A 111 9.13 -23.64 -2.64
N ARG A 112 9.58 -23.60 -1.39
CA ARG A 112 10.54 -22.61 -0.88
C ARG A 112 11.98 -22.89 -1.27
#